data_AF-Q9AQG0-F1
#
_entry.id   AF-Q9AQG0-F1
#
_cell.length_a   1.000
_cell.length_b   1.000
_cell.length_c   1.000
_cell.angle_alpha   90.00
_cell.angle_beta   90.00
_cell.angle_gamma   90.00
#
_symmetry.space_group_name_H-M   'P 1'
#
loop_
_entity.id
_entity.type
_entity.pdbx_description
1 polymer ?
#
loop_
_entity_poly.entity_id
_entity_poly.type
_entity_poly.pdbx_seq_one_letter_code
_entity_poly.pdbx_strand_id
1 'polypeptide(L)'
;REVLISYPVDIERLDIYSQFLLPAGVTPKRHKAIETTDIMVQMVASGRGVAALPRWLVEEYAARMDVVPVRLGARGIAKQIFLGAREADTAIDYVRAFVELARQPATATTAIAQGAKG
;
A
#
# COMPACT_ATOMS: atom_id res chain seq x y z
N ARG A 1 -8.17 1.05 -21.81
CA ARG A 1 -8.85 0.68 -20.55
C ARG A 1 -8.20 -0.61 -20.06
N GLU A 2 -7.61 -0.59 -18.86
CA GLU A 2 -6.84 -1.71 -18.30
C GLU A 2 -7.67 -2.62 -17.38
N VAL A 3 -7.08 -3.76 -17.00
CA VAL A 3 -7.57 -4.62 -15.91
C VAL A 3 -7.09 -4.03 -14.58
N LEU A 4 -8.02 -3.70 -13.68
CA LEU A 4 -7.70 -3.32 -12.31
C LEU A 4 -7.60 -4.56 -11.44
N ILE A 5 -6.48 -4.72 -10.74
CA ILE A 5 -6.24 -5.79 -9.76
C ILE A 5 -6.30 -5.16 -8.36
N SER A 6 -7.07 -5.76 -7.45
CA SER A 6 -7.19 -5.28 -6.06
C SER A 6 -7.42 -6.43 -5.09
N TYR A 7 -7.41 -6.12 -3.80
CA TYR A 7 -7.89 -7.03 -2.76
C TYR A 7 -9.40 -7.33 -2.92
N PRO A 8 -9.88 -8.48 -2.41
CA PRO A 8 -11.29 -8.87 -2.45
C PRO A 8 -12.10 -8.11 -1.39
N VAL A 9 -12.32 -6.82 -1.61
CA VAL A 9 -13.21 -5.98 -0.80
C VAL A 9 -14.18 -5.26 -1.72
N ASP A 10 -15.29 -4.79 -1.13
CA ASP A 10 -16.31 -4.03 -1.86
C ASP A 10 -15.71 -2.80 -2.54
N ILE A 11 -16.25 -2.46 -3.71
CA ILE A 11 -15.76 -1.39 -4.58
C ILE A 11 -15.71 -0.05 -3.83
N GLU A 12 -16.69 0.20 -2.97
CA GLU A 12 -16.82 1.41 -2.16
C GLU A 12 -15.68 1.57 -1.15
N ARG A 13 -15.05 0.46 -0.74
CA ARG A 13 -13.90 0.45 0.19
C ARG A 13 -12.56 0.66 -0.53
N LEU A 14 -12.55 0.58 -1.86
CA LEU A 14 -11.35 0.79 -2.67
C LEU A 14 -11.19 2.27 -2.99
N ASP A 15 -10.16 2.89 -2.41
CA ASP A 15 -9.87 4.31 -2.63
C ASP A 15 -9.65 4.68 -4.10
N ILE A 16 -9.11 3.75 -4.90
CA ILE A 16 -8.97 3.93 -6.35
C ILE A 16 -10.34 4.15 -7.04
N TYR A 17 -11.40 3.50 -6.55
CA TYR A 17 -12.74 3.72 -7.04
C TYR A 17 -13.34 5.00 -6.47
N SER A 18 -13.43 5.09 -5.14
CA SER A 18 -14.17 6.17 -4.47
C SER A 18 -13.55 7.56 -4.67
N GLN A 19 -12.22 7.66 -4.82
CA GLN A 19 -11.52 8.94 -4.88
C GLN A 19 -10.89 9.27 -6.25
N PHE A 20 -10.90 8.34 -7.21
CA PHE A 20 -10.24 8.58 -8.50
C PHE A 20 -11.10 8.17 -9.70
N LEU A 21 -11.53 6.91 -9.79
CA LEU A 21 -12.26 6.42 -10.96
C LEU A 21 -13.71 6.89 -11.01
N LEU A 22 -14.48 6.71 -9.92
CA LEU A 22 -15.90 7.07 -9.87
C LEU A 22 -16.13 8.58 -10.03
N PRO A 23 -15.37 9.48 -9.37
CA PRO A 23 -15.51 10.93 -9.60
C PRO A 23 -15.24 11.36 -11.04
N ALA A 24 -14.46 10.59 -11.80
CA ALA A 24 -14.18 10.84 -13.21
C ALA A 24 -15.18 10.15 -14.17
N GLY A 25 -16.16 9.40 -13.66
CA GLY A 25 -17.08 8.60 -14.50
C GLY A 25 -16.39 7.46 -15.25
N VAL A 26 -15.23 6.99 -14.77
CA VAL A 26 -14.42 5.97 -15.42
C VAL A 26 -14.60 4.62 -14.72
N THR A 27 -14.69 3.56 -15.51
CA THR A 27 -14.62 2.17 -15.03
C THR A 27 -13.48 1.42 -15.72
N PRO A 28 -12.78 0.51 -15.02
CA PRO A 28 -11.77 -0.33 -15.65
C PRO A 28 -12.41 -1.28 -16.65
N LYS A 29 -11.61 -1.85 -17.56
CA LYS A 29 -12.10 -2.86 -18.53
C LYS A 29 -12.60 -4.11 -17.81
N ARG A 30 -11.89 -4.50 -16.75
CA ARG A 30 -12.21 -5.62 -15.88
C ARG A 30 -11.65 -5.34 -14.50
N HIS A 31 -12.32 -5.85 -13.47
CA HIS A 31 -11.82 -5.88 -12.10
C HIS A 31 -11.51 -7.33 -11.71
N LYS A 32 -10.30 -7.58 -11.19
CA LYS A 32 -9.86 -8.89 -10.72
C LYS A 32 -9.42 -8.80 -9.26
N ALA A 33 -10.11 -9.53 -8.40
CA ALA A 33 -9.71 -9.66 -7.00
C ALA A 33 -8.58 -10.69 -6.84
N ILE A 34 -7.56 -10.35 -6.06
CA ILE A 34 -6.45 -11.21 -5.66
C ILE A 34 -6.16 -10.93 -4.18
N GLU A 35 -6.06 -12.00 -3.38
CA GLU A 35 -5.84 -11.90 -1.93
C GLU A 35 -4.42 -11.48 -1.57
N THR A 36 -3.41 -12.05 -2.24
CA THR A 36 -1.99 -11.85 -1.90
C THR A 36 -1.37 -10.71 -2.70
N THR A 37 -0.71 -9.78 -2.00
CA THR A 37 0.04 -8.66 -2.60
C THR A 37 1.09 -9.15 -3.60
N ASP A 38 1.86 -10.18 -3.26
CA ASP A 38 2.92 -10.71 -4.14
C ASP A 38 2.38 -11.18 -5.49
N ILE A 39 1.27 -11.94 -5.48
CA ILE A 39 0.63 -12.39 -6.72
C ILE A 39 0.06 -11.19 -7.49
N MET A 40 -0.53 -10.21 -6.79
CA MET A 40 -1.04 -8.99 -7.42
C MET A 40 0.07 -8.23 -8.15
N VAL A 41 1.22 -8.02 -7.50
CA VAL A 41 2.36 -7.31 -8.10
C VAL A 41 2.99 -8.13 -9.23
N GLN A 42 3.11 -9.46 -9.09
CA GLN A 42 3.58 -10.34 -10.17
C GLN A 42 2.69 -10.28 -11.41
N MET A 43 1.37 -10.17 -11.23
CA MET A 43 0.43 -9.98 -12.34
C MET A 43 0.62 -8.61 -13.01
N VAL A 44 0.95 -7.57 -12.26
CA VAL A 44 1.29 -6.25 -12.82
C VAL A 44 2.62 -6.32 -13.58
N ALA A 45 3.66 -6.90 -13.00
CA ALA A 45 4.98 -7.07 -13.62
C ALA A 45 4.91 -7.90 -14.92
N SER A 46 3.98 -8.86 -15.01
CA SER A 46 3.71 -9.63 -16.23
C SER A 46 2.78 -8.95 -17.24
N GLY A 47 2.45 -7.66 -17.04
CA GLY A 47 1.64 -6.87 -17.96
C GLY A 47 0.16 -7.25 -17.98
N ARG A 48 -0.35 -7.92 -16.94
CA ARG A 48 -1.73 -8.45 -16.90
C ARG A 48 -2.75 -7.50 -16.26
N GLY A 49 -2.33 -6.29 -15.92
CA GLY A 49 -3.18 -5.25 -15.36
C GLY A 49 -2.40 -4.20 -14.59
N VAL A 50 -3.13 -3.38 -13.84
CA VAL A 50 -2.60 -2.35 -12.96
C VAL A 50 -3.20 -2.52 -11.56
N ALA A 51 -2.48 -2.10 -10.53
CA ALA A 51 -2.94 -2.11 -9.15
C ALA A 51 -2.73 -0.73 -8.52
N ALA A 52 -3.56 -0.40 -7.53
CA ALA A 52 -3.39 0.80 -6.71
C ALA A 52 -2.97 0.37 -5.30
N LEU A 53 -1.75 0.73 -4.92
CA LEU A 53 -1.12 0.38 -3.65
C LEU A 53 -0.52 1.65 -3.01
N PRO A 54 -0.31 1.67 -1.68
CA PRO A 54 0.45 2.74 -1.04
C PRO A 54 1.84 2.90 -1.68
N ARG A 55 2.30 4.13 -1.86
CA ARG A 55 3.58 4.42 -2.54
C ARG A 55 4.75 3.64 -1.94
N TRP A 56 4.88 3.67 -0.61
CA TRP A 56 5.95 2.98 0.11
C TRP A 56 5.99 1.48 -0.19
N LEU A 57 4.83 0.86 -0.40
CA LEU A 57 4.72 -0.56 -0.71
C LEU A 57 5.17 -0.83 -2.16
N VAL A 58 4.74 0.00 -3.11
CA VAL A 58 5.18 -0.13 -4.50
C VAL A 58 6.69 0.07 -4.62
N GLU A 59 7.25 1.03 -3.88
CA GLU A 59 8.70 1.29 -3.86
C GLU A 59 9.49 0.08 -3.35
N GLU A 60 9.00 -0.63 -2.32
CA GLU A 60 9.62 -1.88 -1.85
C GLU A 60 9.61 -2.98 -2.91
N TYR A 61 8.51 -3.12 -3.64
CA TYR A 61 8.38 -4.11 -4.71
C TYR A 61 9.16 -3.73 -5.98
N ALA A 62 9.24 -2.44 -6.32
CA ALA A 62 10.00 -1.95 -7.47
C ALA A 62 11.50 -2.23 -7.33
N ALA A 63 12.01 -2.42 -6.11
CA ALA A 63 13.39 -2.85 -5.88
C ALA A 63 13.67 -4.31 -6.31
N ARG A 64 12.63 -5.12 -6.53
CA ARG A 64 12.76 -6.58 -6.78
C ARG A 64 11.90 -7.12 -7.93
N MET A 65 11.00 -6.32 -8.49
CA MET A 65 10.12 -6.68 -9.60
C MET A 65 10.05 -5.53 -10.60
N ASP A 66 9.84 -5.86 -11.87
CA ASP A 66 9.71 -4.88 -12.95
C ASP A 66 8.34 -4.17 -12.90
N VAL A 67 8.19 -3.27 -11.93
CA VAL A 67 7.00 -2.44 -11.74
C VAL A 67 7.41 -0.99 -11.53
N VAL A 68 6.64 -0.08 -12.12
CA VAL A 68 6.88 1.36 -12.02
C VAL A 68 5.72 2.04 -11.30
N PRO A 69 5.98 2.81 -10.22
CA PRO A 69 4.94 3.57 -9.56
C PRO A 69 4.47 4.73 -10.45
N VAL A 70 3.15 4.88 -10.59
CA VAL A 70 2.53 6.00 -11.29
C VAL A 70 1.60 6.74 -10.34
N ARG A 71 1.59 8.07 -10.44
CA ARG A 71 0.72 8.92 -9.60
C ARG A 71 -0.72 8.86 -10.08
N LEU A 72 -1.66 8.73 -9.14
CA LEU A 72 -3.10 8.83 -9.41
C LEU A 72 -3.53 10.29 -9.55
N GLY A 73 -3.51 10.80 -10.78
CA GLY A 73 -3.84 12.19 -11.10
C GLY A 73 -2.80 13.19 -10.63
N ALA A 74 -3.05 14.49 -10.85
CA ALA A 74 -2.08 15.55 -10.55
C ALA A 74 -1.70 15.62 -9.06
N ARG A 75 -2.69 15.42 -8.18
CA ARG A 75 -2.56 15.53 -6.72
C ARG A 75 -2.25 14.22 -6.00
N GLY A 76 -2.42 13.07 -6.64
CA GLY A 76 -2.37 11.78 -5.93
C GLY A 76 -3.57 11.57 -5.00
N ILE A 77 -3.54 10.47 -4.25
CA ILE A 77 -4.46 10.17 -3.16
C ILE A 77 -3.62 10.08 -1.88
N ALA A 78 -3.90 10.96 -0.91
CA ALA A 78 -3.22 10.95 0.39
C ALA A 78 -4.10 10.27 1.44
N LYS A 79 -3.50 9.41 2.27
CA LYS A 79 -4.17 8.73 3.37
C LYS A 79 -3.32 8.77 4.62
N GLN A 80 -3.99 8.87 5.76
CA GLN A 80 -3.39 8.81 7.08
C GLN A 80 -3.78 7.50 7.74
N ILE A 81 -2.82 6.86 8.41
CA ILE A 81 -3.05 5.69 9.25
C ILE A 81 -3.24 6.21 10.66
N PHE A 82 -4.38 5.91 11.26
CA PHE A 82 -4.70 6.28 12.64
C PHE A 82 -4.54 5.07 13.55
N LEU A 83 -4.05 5.30 14.77
CA LEU A 83 -4.03 4.31 15.83
C LEU A 83 -5.27 4.51 16.71
N GLY A 84 -6.04 3.44 16.92
CA GLY A 84 -7.18 3.43 17.83
C GLY A 84 -6.92 2.49 19.02
N ALA A 85 -7.23 2.96 20.23
CA ALA A 85 -7.19 2.17 21.45
C ALA A 85 -8.44 2.48 22.30
N ARG A 86 -8.90 1.51 23.09
CA ARG A 86 -9.94 1.77 24.10
C ARG A 86 -9.36 2.62 25.21
N GLU A 87 -10.14 3.57 25.71
CA GLU A 87 -9.69 4.49 26.77
C GLU A 87 -9.13 3.74 27.99
N ALA A 88 -9.83 2.69 28.44
CA ALA A 88 -9.38 1.82 29.53
C ALA A 88 -8.03 1.12 29.27
N ASP A 89 -7.69 0.86 28.01
CA ASP A 89 -6.45 0.18 27.62
C ASP A 89 -5.26 1.14 27.47
N THR A 90 -5.51 2.46 27.37
CA THR A 90 -4.44 3.47 27.19
C THR A 90 -3.48 3.57 28.37
N ALA A 91 -3.94 3.14 29.56
CA ALA A 91 -3.12 3.11 30.76
C ALA A 91 -2.25 1.86 30.88
N ILE A 92 -2.48 0.83 30.05
CA ILE A 92 -1.73 -0.42 30.10
C ILE A 92 -0.29 -0.19 29.61
N ASP A 93 0.69 -0.60 30.41
CA ASP A 93 2.11 -0.27 30.19
C ASP A 93 2.62 -0.68 28.80
N TYR A 94 2.31 -1.91 28.35
CA TYR A 94 2.76 -2.37 27.04
C TYR A 94 2.08 -1.63 25.87
N VAL A 95 0.83 -1.17 26.04
CA VAL A 95 0.12 -0.37 25.03
C VAL A 95 0.77 1.00 24.93
N ARG A 96 1.03 1.65 26.08
CA ARG A 96 1.73 2.94 26.13
C ARG A 96 3.11 2.85 25.49
N ALA A 97 3.91 1.85 25.89
CA ALA A 97 5.25 1.63 25.35
C ALA A 97 5.23 1.40 23.83
N PHE A 98 4.24 0.64 23.32
CA PHE A 98 4.06 0.45 21.88
C PHE A 98 3.76 1.77 21.15
N VAL A 99 2.85 2.60 21.70
CA VAL A 99 2.53 3.92 21.11
C VAL A 99 3.75 4.84 21.12
N GLU A 100 4.51 4.87 22.21
CA GLU A 100 5.74 5.66 22.31
C GLU A 100 6.79 5.20 21.30
N LEU A 101 6.97 3.90 21.12
CA LEU A 101 7.86 3.33 20.10
C LEU A 101 7.41 3.71 18.68
N ALA A 102 6.11 3.58 18.38
CA ALA A 102 5.56 3.91 17.07
C ALA A 102 5.60 5.42 16.73
N ARG A 103 5.71 6.30 17.74
CA ARG A 103 5.89 7.75 17.55
C ARG A 103 7.33 8.13 17.19
N GLN A 104 8.29 7.28 17.50
CA GLN A 104 9.67 7.54 17.12
C GLN A 104 9.76 7.50 15.59
N PRO A 105 10.42 8.48 14.95
CA PRO A 105 10.65 8.42 13.52
C PRO A 105 11.37 7.11 13.23
N ALA A 106 10.91 6.37 12.22
CA ALA A 106 11.64 5.20 11.75
C ALA A 106 13.05 5.68 11.39
N THR A 107 14.04 5.33 12.21
CA THR A 107 15.44 5.50 11.86
C THR A 107 15.58 4.82 10.51
N ALA A 108 15.92 5.58 9.46
CA ALA A 108 16.10 5.01 8.15
C ALA A 108 17.05 3.81 8.30
N THR A 109 16.54 2.60 8.08
CA THR A 109 17.38 1.40 8.00
C THR A 109 18.23 1.57 6.75
N THR A 110 19.34 2.29 6.89
CA THR A 110 20.43 2.29 5.93
C THR A 110 21.10 0.93 6.04
N ALA A 111 20.78 0.07 5.08
CA ALA A 111 21.58 -1.05 4.59
C ALA A 111 22.52 -1.76 5.60
N ILE A 112 22.06 -2.88 6.17
CA ILE A 112 22.98 -3.97 6.52
C ILE A 112 23.32 -4.75 5.25
N ALA A 113 24.19 -4.16 4.43
CA ALA A 113 24.89 -4.82 3.34
C ALA A 113 26.39 -4.54 3.44
N GLN A 114 27.01 -4.88 4.57
CA GLN A 114 28.46 -5.06 4.68
C GLN A 114 28.75 -6.20 5.66
N GLY A 115 29.34 -7.29 5.14
CA GLY A 115 29.80 -8.40 5.97
C GLY A 115 29.99 -9.76 5.29
N ALA A 116 30.34 -9.82 4.00
CA ALA A 116 30.84 -11.04 3.37
C ALA A 116 32.26 -10.81 2.86
N LYS A 117 33.23 -10.81 3.78
CA LYS A 117 34.62 -11.16 3.52
C LYS A 117 35.16 -11.89 4.76
N GLY A 118 35.43 -13.17 4.56
CA GLY A 118 35.97 -14.12 5.53
C GLY A 118 35.91 -15.50 4.92
#